data_AF-A0A2J8LPB2-F1
#
_entry.id   AF-A0A2J8LPB2-F1
#
_cell.length_a   1.000
_cell.length_b   1.000
_cell.length_c   1.000
_cell.angle_alpha   90.00
_cell.angle_beta   90.00
_cell.angle_gamma   90.00
#
_symmetry.space_group_name_H-M   'P 1'
#
loop_
_entity.id
_entity.type
_entity.pdbx_description
1 polymer ?
#
loop_
_entity_poly.entity_id
_entity_poly.type
_entity_poly.pdbx_seq_one_letter_code
_entity_poly.pdbx_strand_id
1 'polypeptide(L)'
;KQTISNISGFNETCLRWRSIKTADMEEMYLFHIWGQRWYQKEFAQEMTFNISSSSRDPEVCLDLRPGTNYNVSLRALSSELPVVISLTTQITEPPLPEVEFFTVHRGPLPRLRLRKAKEKNGPISSYQVLVLPLALQSTFSCDSEGASSFFSNASDADGYVAAELLAKDVPDDAMEIPIGDRLYYGEYYNAPLKRGSDYCIILRITSEWNK
;
A
#
# COMPACT_ATOMS: atom_id res chain seq x y z
N LYS A 1 -9.49 -36.86 17.84
CA LYS A 1 -8.31 -37.32 17.04
C LYS A 1 -7.98 -36.28 15.96
N GLN A 2 -6.72 -35.88 15.81
CA GLN A 2 -6.30 -34.88 14.80
C GLN A 2 -6.06 -35.56 13.43
N THR A 3 -6.57 -34.97 12.34
CA THR A 3 -6.44 -35.52 10.96
C THR A 3 -5.67 -34.62 10.00
N ILE A 4 -5.29 -33.42 10.44
CA ILE A 4 -4.44 -32.48 9.70
C ILE A 4 -3.04 -32.47 10.32
N SER A 5 -2.00 -32.53 9.49
CA SER A 5 -0.59 -32.41 9.88
C SER A 5 0.17 -31.54 8.88
N ASN A 6 1.34 -31.02 9.25
CA ASN A 6 2.24 -30.28 8.35
C ASN A 6 1.56 -29.18 7.53
N ILE A 7 0.73 -28.35 8.19
CA ILE A 7 0.17 -27.16 7.54
C ILE A 7 1.26 -26.10 7.34
N SER A 8 1.31 -25.50 6.17
CA SER A 8 2.22 -24.40 5.86
C SER A 8 1.62 -23.44 4.84
N GLY A 9 2.06 -22.18 4.90
CA GLY A 9 1.76 -21.16 3.89
C GLY A 9 2.85 -21.06 2.85
N PHE A 10 2.47 -20.72 1.61
CA PHE A 10 3.37 -20.41 0.50
C PHE A 10 2.73 -19.35 -0.41
N ASN A 11 3.53 -18.63 -1.19
CA ASN A 11 3.09 -17.53 -2.05
C ASN A 11 2.21 -16.49 -1.32
N GLU A 12 2.41 -16.32 0.00
CA GLU A 12 1.70 -15.42 0.90
C GLU A 12 0.20 -15.72 1.12
N THR A 13 -0.50 -16.23 0.10
CA THR A 13 -1.95 -16.42 0.09
C THR A 13 -2.38 -17.87 0.00
N CYS A 14 -1.46 -18.81 -0.25
CA CYS A 14 -1.77 -20.22 -0.42
C CYS A 14 -1.38 -21.04 0.81
N LEU A 15 -2.21 -22.04 1.09
CA LEU A 15 -2.01 -23.01 2.16
C LEU A 15 -1.89 -24.40 1.57
N ARG A 16 -0.99 -25.19 2.16
CA ARG A 16 -0.87 -26.63 1.94
C ARG A 16 -0.86 -27.35 3.27
N TRP A 17 -1.44 -28.54 3.33
CA TRP A 17 -1.40 -29.38 4.53
C TRP A 17 -1.43 -30.85 4.17
N ARG A 18 -1.06 -31.70 5.13
CA ARG A 18 -1.09 -33.15 4.97
C ARG A 18 -2.29 -33.75 5.68
N SER A 19 -3.14 -34.42 4.90
CA SER A 19 -4.26 -35.23 5.40
C SER A 19 -3.76 -36.61 5.87
N ILE A 20 -4.13 -36.99 7.09
CA ILE A 20 -3.78 -38.31 7.68
C ILE A 20 -4.80 -39.39 7.24
N LYS A 21 -5.88 -39.01 6.54
CA LYS A 21 -6.82 -39.98 5.97
C LYS A 21 -6.18 -40.80 4.85
N THR A 22 -6.75 -41.98 4.61
CA THR A 22 -6.45 -42.79 3.43
C THR A 22 -6.76 -42.00 2.16
N ALA A 23 -5.92 -42.19 1.13
CA ALA A 23 -6.18 -41.62 -0.19
C ALA A 23 -7.55 -42.09 -0.71
N ASP A 24 -8.20 -41.28 -1.53
CA ASP A 24 -9.49 -41.56 -2.19
C ASP A 24 -10.74 -41.49 -1.29
N MET A 25 -10.58 -41.18 0.01
CA MET A 25 -11.71 -40.75 0.84
C MET A 25 -11.79 -39.23 0.86
N GLU A 26 -12.89 -38.68 0.35
CA GLU A 26 -13.17 -37.26 0.41
C GLU A 26 -13.29 -36.80 1.88
N GLU A 27 -12.58 -35.72 2.21
CA GLU A 27 -12.68 -35.01 3.47
C GLU A 27 -13.10 -33.57 3.20
N MET A 28 -13.96 -33.04 4.07
CA MET A 28 -14.35 -31.64 4.01
C MET A 28 -13.58 -30.86 5.07
N TYR A 29 -13.09 -29.70 4.66
CA TYR A 29 -12.35 -28.78 5.50
C TYR A 29 -13.10 -27.46 5.63
N LEU A 30 -13.39 -27.07 6.87
CA LEU A 30 -13.95 -25.77 7.23
C LEU A 30 -12.79 -24.79 7.47
N PHE A 31 -12.78 -23.71 6.70
CA PHE A 31 -11.90 -22.58 6.87
C PHE A 31 -12.64 -21.49 7.65
N HIS A 32 -11.98 -20.95 8.66
CA HIS A 32 -12.40 -19.75 9.36
C HIS A 32 -11.21 -18.80 9.45
N ILE A 33 -11.31 -17.65 8.79
CA ILE A 33 -10.19 -16.73 8.55
C ILE A 33 -10.56 -15.37 9.11
N TRP A 34 -9.67 -14.77 9.90
CA TRP A 34 -9.83 -13.41 10.38
C TRP A 34 -8.56 -12.59 10.13
N GLY A 35 -8.74 -11.42 9.54
CA GLY A 35 -7.67 -10.49 9.17
C GLY A 35 -7.71 -9.22 10.00
N GLN A 36 -6.53 -8.76 10.42
CA GLN A 36 -6.34 -7.55 11.21
C GLN A 36 -5.21 -6.68 10.63
N ARG A 37 -5.37 -5.36 10.78
CA ARG A 37 -4.39 -4.35 10.37
C ARG A 37 -4.09 -3.44 11.56
N TRP A 38 -2.81 -3.24 11.87
CA TRP A 38 -2.41 -2.38 12.99
C TRP A 38 -2.63 -0.88 12.69
N TYR A 39 -2.54 -0.50 11.41
CA TYR A 39 -2.69 0.87 10.91
C TYR A 39 -4.14 1.23 10.55
N GLN A 40 -5.04 0.25 10.51
CA GLN A 40 -6.48 0.44 10.30
C GLN A 40 -7.26 -0.36 11.34
N LYS A 41 -7.49 0.22 12.52
CA LYS A 41 -8.08 -0.50 13.66
C LYS A 41 -9.50 -0.99 13.37
N GLU A 42 -10.24 -0.26 12.53
CA GLU A 42 -11.60 -0.57 12.13
C GLU A 42 -11.66 -1.64 11.04
N PHE A 43 -10.51 -2.02 10.47
CA PHE A 43 -10.45 -3.11 9.50
C PHE A 43 -10.67 -4.45 10.21
N ALA A 44 -11.79 -5.08 9.89
CA ALA A 44 -12.08 -6.45 10.25
C ALA A 44 -12.54 -7.19 8.98
N GLN A 45 -11.75 -8.18 8.55
CA GLN A 45 -12.17 -9.12 7.52
C GLN A 45 -12.33 -10.49 8.13
N GLU A 46 -13.50 -11.10 7.93
CA GLU A 46 -13.80 -12.43 8.39
C GLU A 46 -14.41 -13.23 7.24
N MET A 47 -13.91 -14.45 7.02
CA MET A 47 -14.34 -15.32 5.95
C MET A 47 -14.52 -16.73 6.49
N THR A 48 -15.61 -17.38 6.13
CA THR A 48 -15.87 -18.77 6.48
C THR A 48 -16.40 -19.50 5.25
N PHE A 49 -15.73 -20.58 4.87
CA PHE A 49 -16.13 -21.40 3.73
C PHE A 49 -15.62 -22.83 3.89
N ASN A 50 -16.17 -23.73 3.08
CA ASN A 50 -15.78 -25.13 3.07
C ASN A 50 -15.14 -25.48 1.74
N ILE A 51 -14.24 -26.44 1.77
CA ILE A 51 -13.75 -27.14 0.59
C ILE A 51 -13.84 -28.63 0.84
N SER A 52 -13.84 -29.43 -0.22
CA SER A 52 -13.64 -30.86 -0.13
C SER A 52 -12.40 -31.27 -0.93
N SER A 53 -11.69 -32.29 -0.44
CA SER A 53 -10.54 -32.86 -1.13
C SER A 53 -10.33 -34.31 -0.73
N SER A 54 -9.99 -35.15 -1.70
CA SER A 54 -9.52 -36.52 -1.51
C SER A 54 -7.98 -36.62 -1.57
N SER A 55 -7.28 -35.49 -1.80
CA SER A 55 -5.82 -35.45 -1.87
C SER A 55 -5.19 -35.64 -0.48
N ARG A 56 -4.02 -36.31 -0.45
CA ARG A 56 -3.18 -36.39 0.75
C ARG A 56 -2.50 -35.07 1.09
N ASP A 57 -2.26 -34.23 0.09
CA ASP A 57 -1.60 -32.94 0.22
C ASP A 57 -2.48 -31.87 -0.45
N PRO A 58 -3.64 -31.47 0.13
CA PRO A 58 -4.47 -30.45 -0.46
C PRO A 58 -3.79 -29.08 -0.44
N GLU A 59 -4.05 -28.28 -1.48
CA GLU A 59 -3.55 -26.91 -1.61
C GLU A 59 -4.69 -25.98 -1.98
N VAL A 60 -4.76 -24.82 -1.34
CA VAL A 60 -5.78 -23.78 -1.61
C VAL A 60 -5.16 -22.40 -1.51
N CYS A 61 -5.43 -21.55 -2.49
CA CYS A 61 -5.09 -20.14 -2.48
C CYS A 61 -6.30 -19.31 -2.05
N LEU A 62 -6.07 -18.40 -1.12
CA LEU A 62 -7.07 -17.56 -0.47
C LEU A 62 -7.08 -16.17 -1.11
N ASP A 63 -8.26 -15.57 -1.23
CA ASP A 63 -8.42 -14.17 -1.67
C ASP A 63 -8.18 -13.22 -0.50
N LEU A 64 -6.90 -13.05 -0.13
CA LEU A 64 -6.46 -12.21 0.98
C LEU A 64 -6.13 -10.80 0.49
N ARG A 65 -6.45 -9.79 1.31
CA ARG A 65 -6.13 -8.41 1.01
C ARG A 65 -4.66 -8.13 1.31
N PRO A 66 -3.98 -7.26 0.54
CA PRO A 66 -2.62 -6.82 0.81
C PRO A 66 -2.45 -6.21 2.20
N GLY A 67 -1.23 -6.24 2.70
CA GLY A 67 -0.86 -5.60 3.96
C GLY A 67 -1.73 -6.03 5.12
N THR A 68 -1.97 -7.32 5.32
CA THR A 68 -2.89 -7.79 6.36
C THR A 68 -2.32 -9.01 7.06
N ASN A 69 -2.46 -9.03 8.39
CA ASN A 69 -2.13 -10.20 9.20
C ASN A 69 -3.40 -11.03 9.39
N TYR A 70 -3.38 -12.25 8.87
CA TYR A 70 -4.47 -13.21 8.98
C TYR A 70 -4.12 -14.33 9.92
N ASN A 71 -5.12 -14.78 10.68
CA ASN A 71 -5.12 -16.10 11.26
C ASN A 71 -6.13 -16.96 10.52
N VAL A 72 -5.69 -18.14 10.12
CA VAL A 72 -6.50 -19.13 9.42
C VAL A 72 -6.67 -20.33 10.34
N SER A 73 -7.91 -20.58 10.75
CA SER A 73 -8.34 -21.77 11.44
C SER A 73 -8.87 -22.78 10.44
N LEU A 74 -8.23 -23.94 10.36
CA LEU A 74 -8.58 -25.04 9.49
C LEU A 74 -9.07 -26.23 10.31
N ARG A 75 -10.30 -26.68 10.05
CA ARG A 75 -10.89 -27.84 10.72
C ARG A 75 -11.38 -28.86 9.70
N ALA A 76 -10.83 -30.06 9.73
CA ALA A 76 -11.42 -31.20 9.04
C ALA A 76 -12.69 -31.65 9.77
N LEU A 77 -13.74 -32.06 9.07
CA LEU A 77 -14.97 -32.59 9.69
C LEU A 77 -14.68 -33.81 10.58
N SER A 78 -13.73 -34.64 10.17
CA SER A 78 -13.28 -35.80 10.96
C SER A 78 -12.38 -35.45 12.15
N SER A 79 -12.01 -34.17 12.33
CA SER A 79 -11.16 -33.71 13.44
C SER A 79 -11.97 -33.02 14.54
N GLU A 80 -11.61 -33.33 15.78
CA GLU A 80 -12.19 -32.70 16.97
C GLU A 80 -11.78 -31.22 17.10
N LEU A 81 -10.52 -30.90 16.77
CA LEU A 81 -9.93 -29.58 16.99
C LEU A 81 -9.40 -28.96 15.69
N PRO A 82 -9.52 -27.63 15.52
CA PRO A 82 -8.90 -26.93 14.40
C PRO A 82 -7.39 -26.83 14.57
N VAL A 83 -6.69 -26.63 13.44
CA VAL A 83 -5.30 -26.15 13.41
C VAL A 83 -5.31 -24.69 13.00
N VAL A 84 -4.52 -23.85 13.69
CA VAL A 84 -4.43 -22.42 13.38
C VAL A 84 -3.04 -22.10 12.85
N ILE A 85 -2.98 -21.32 11.76
CA ILE A 85 -1.74 -20.78 11.18
C ILE A 85 -1.92 -19.28 10.91
N SER A 86 -0.84 -18.53 11.06
CA SER A 86 -0.82 -17.10 10.71
C SER A 86 -0.20 -16.89 9.33
N LEU A 87 -0.81 -16.01 8.54
CA LEU A 87 -0.33 -15.57 7.23
C LEU A 87 -0.22 -14.04 7.23
N THR A 88 0.80 -13.50 6.58
CA THR A 88 0.95 -12.06 6.38
C THR A 88 1.10 -11.79 4.90
N THR A 89 0.22 -10.96 4.34
CA THR A 89 0.31 -10.51 2.96
C THR A 89 1.16 -9.25 2.85
N GLN A 90 1.98 -9.15 1.81
CA GLN A 90 2.78 -7.94 1.57
C GLN A 90 1.90 -6.75 1.17
N ILE A 91 2.44 -5.55 1.35
CA ILE A 91 1.83 -4.34 0.81
C ILE A 91 1.92 -4.30 -0.71
N THR A 92 1.02 -3.55 -1.32
CA THR A 92 1.02 -3.28 -2.76
C THR A 92 1.03 -1.78 -2.99
N GLU A 93 1.17 -1.36 -4.26
CA GLU A 93 1.23 0.05 -4.64
C GLU A 93 0.08 0.85 -4.01
N PRO A 94 0.35 2.01 -3.39
CA PRO A 94 -0.70 2.87 -2.86
C PRO A 94 -1.69 3.28 -3.94
N PRO A 95 -2.96 3.55 -3.60
CA PRO A 95 -3.89 4.08 -4.59
C PRO A 95 -3.41 5.43 -5.12
N LEU A 96 -3.67 5.66 -6.40
CA LEU A 96 -3.42 6.95 -7.03
C LEU A 96 -4.13 8.06 -6.24
N PRO A 97 -3.40 9.12 -5.87
CA PRO A 97 -4.02 10.26 -5.23
C PRO A 97 -4.86 11.07 -6.22
N GLU A 98 -5.97 11.62 -5.72
CA GLU A 98 -6.75 12.61 -6.47
C GLU A 98 -6.04 13.96 -6.44
N VAL A 99 -5.66 14.47 -7.61
CA VAL A 99 -5.09 15.81 -7.76
C VAL A 99 -5.98 16.63 -8.69
N GLU A 100 -6.38 17.81 -8.25
CA GLU A 100 -7.03 18.80 -9.10
C GLU A 100 -5.94 19.57 -9.88
N PHE A 101 -6.03 19.62 -11.21
CA PHE A 101 -5.14 20.43 -12.04
C PHE A 101 -5.53 21.89 -11.95
N PHE A 102 -4.55 22.78 -11.72
CA PHE A 102 -4.78 24.22 -11.68
C PHE A 102 -3.94 24.92 -12.73
N THR A 103 -4.58 25.76 -13.53
CA THR A 103 -3.86 26.67 -14.44
C THR A 103 -3.60 27.97 -13.70
N VAL A 104 -2.34 28.32 -13.48
CA VAL A 104 -1.99 29.60 -12.86
C VAL A 104 -1.88 30.67 -13.94
N HIS A 105 -2.87 31.54 -14.02
CA HIS A 105 -2.77 32.79 -14.77
C HIS A 105 -2.72 33.95 -13.78
N ARG A 106 -1.61 34.70 -13.83
CA ARG A 106 -1.37 35.98 -13.12
C ARG A 106 -2.23 36.16 -11.84
N GLY A 107 -1.76 35.62 -10.72
CA GLY A 107 -2.54 35.59 -9.47
C GLY A 107 -1.72 35.11 -8.26
N PRO A 108 -2.37 34.76 -7.14
CA PRO A 108 -1.72 34.16 -5.96
C PRO A 108 -1.02 32.83 -6.30
N LEU A 109 -0.11 32.38 -5.43
CA LEU A 109 0.65 31.14 -5.62
C LEU A 109 -0.30 29.95 -5.88
N PRO A 110 0.07 29.01 -6.78
CA PRO A 110 -0.68 27.76 -6.96
C PRO A 110 -0.85 27.05 -5.62
N ARG A 111 -2.03 26.49 -5.40
CA ARG A 111 -2.35 25.70 -4.21
C ARG A 111 -2.65 24.28 -4.63
N LEU A 112 -1.86 23.34 -4.16
CA LEU A 112 -2.14 21.92 -4.33
C LEU A 112 -3.11 21.48 -3.23
N ARG A 113 -4.27 20.97 -3.65
CA ARG A 113 -5.22 20.35 -2.72
C ARG A 113 -4.87 18.87 -2.56
N LEU A 114 -4.37 18.51 -1.38
CA LEU A 114 -4.03 17.15 -1.00
C LEU A 114 -5.18 16.52 -0.22
N ARG A 115 -5.72 15.41 -0.73
CA ARG A 115 -6.64 14.53 0.03
C ARG A 115 -5.91 13.28 0.48
N LYS A 116 -6.13 12.87 1.72
CA LYS A 116 -5.53 11.65 2.25
C LYS A 116 -6.07 10.43 1.50
N ALA A 117 -5.16 9.64 0.95
CA ALA A 117 -5.49 8.41 0.28
C ALA A 117 -5.90 7.33 1.29
N LYS A 118 -6.80 6.43 0.87
CA LYS A 118 -7.19 5.29 1.69
C LYS A 118 -6.05 4.29 1.77
N GLU A 119 -5.70 3.85 2.98
CA GLU A 119 -4.65 2.84 3.25
C GLU A 119 -5.10 1.40 2.92
N LYS A 120 -5.78 1.19 1.79
CA LYS A 120 -6.36 -0.11 1.41
C LYS A 120 -5.29 -1.16 1.06
N ASN A 121 -4.13 -0.71 0.58
CA ASN A 121 -3.05 -1.54 0.04
C ASN A 121 -1.83 -1.64 0.97
N GLY A 122 -1.84 -0.91 2.09
CA GLY A 122 -0.73 -0.77 3.05
C GLY A 122 -0.83 0.55 3.81
N PRO A 123 -0.06 0.72 4.90
CA PRO A 123 0.04 1.99 5.63
C PRO A 123 0.76 3.03 4.78
N ILE A 124 0.25 4.26 4.77
CA ILE A 124 0.90 5.39 4.09
C ILE A 124 1.83 6.07 5.09
N SER A 125 3.10 6.23 4.72
CA SER A 125 4.11 6.85 5.58
C SER A 125 4.22 8.35 5.33
N SER A 126 4.29 8.76 4.06
CA SER A 126 4.42 10.17 3.67
C SER A 126 3.79 10.48 2.31
N TYR A 127 3.55 11.77 2.10
CA TYR A 127 3.18 12.37 0.82
C TYR A 127 4.30 13.32 0.39
N GLN A 128 4.78 13.17 -0.84
CA GLN A 128 5.76 14.06 -1.43
C GLN A 128 5.15 14.85 -2.58
N VAL A 129 5.44 16.14 -2.63
CA VAL A 129 5.05 17.04 -3.72
C VAL A 129 6.27 17.33 -4.57
N LEU A 130 6.19 16.99 -5.85
CA LEU A 130 7.27 17.19 -6.82
C LEU A 130 6.86 18.26 -7.82
N VAL A 131 7.81 19.14 -8.14
CA VAL A 131 7.65 20.22 -9.11
C VAL A 131 8.59 19.97 -10.27
N LEU A 132 8.02 19.80 -11.46
CA LEU A 132 8.75 19.47 -12.67
C LEU A 132 8.57 20.57 -13.72
N PRO A 133 9.66 21.16 -14.26
CA PRO A 133 9.53 22.10 -15.36
C PRO A 133 9.17 21.36 -16.66
N LEU A 134 8.11 21.82 -17.33
CA LEU A 134 7.69 21.32 -18.65
C LEU A 134 8.56 21.94 -19.75
N ALA A 135 9.87 21.69 -19.73
CA ALA A 135 10.72 21.92 -20.89
C ALA A 135 10.64 20.71 -21.84
N LEU A 136 10.89 20.92 -23.14
CA LEU A 136 10.81 19.91 -24.23
C LEU A 136 11.63 18.61 -24.01
N GLN A 137 12.45 18.53 -22.95
CA GLN A 137 13.30 17.39 -22.60
C GLN A 137 13.19 16.98 -21.11
N SER A 138 12.08 17.26 -20.42
CA SER A 138 11.90 16.79 -19.03
C SER A 138 11.89 15.25 -18.98
N THR A 139 12.92 14.66 -18.38
CA THR A 139 13.06 13.20 -18.21
C THR A 139 12.80 12.82 -16.76
N PHE A 140 11.58 13.04 -16.28
CA PHE A 140 11.20 12.56 -14.95
C PHE A 140 10.93 11.06 -14.99
N SER A 141 11.66 10.29 -14.18
CA SER A 141 11.36 8.89 -13.94
C SER A 141 10.56 8.75 -12.65
N CYS A 142 9.32 8.28 -12.72
CA CYS A 142 8.53 7.96 -11.52
C CYS A 142 9.21 6.89 -10.64
N ASP A 143 10.11 6.10 -11.23
CA ASP A 143 10.86 5.03 -10.57
C ASP A 143 12.17 5.53 -9.93
N SER A 144 12.51 6.83 -10.03
CA SER A 144 13.70 7.33 -9.35
C SER A 144 13.46 7.35 -7.83
N GLU A 145 14.06 6.39 -7.13
CA GLU A 145 14.05 6.35 -5.66
C GLU A 145 14.62 7.64 -5.04
N GLY A 146 15.53 8.31 -5.75
CA GLY A 146 16.12 9.58 -5.33
C GLY A 146 15.15 10.76 -5.42
N ALA A 147 14.79 11.30 -4.26
CA ALA A 147 14.24 12.65 -4.15
C ALA A 147 15.37 13.68 -4.34
N SER A 148 15.46 14.32 -5.50
CA SER A 148 16.35 15.47 -5.68
C SER A 148 15.82 16.66 -4.90
N SER A 149 16.60 17.15 -3.93
CA SER A 149 16.31 18.45 -3.31
C SER A 149 16.62 19.56 -4.31
N PHE A 150 15.98 20.72 -4.16
CA PHE A 150 16.23 21.87 -5.05
C PHE A 150 17.72 22.29 -5.07
N PHE A 151 18.44 22.08 -3.97
CA PHE A 151 19.87 22.42 -3.86
C PHE A 151 20.81 21.27 -4.24
N SER A 152 20.28 20.16 -4.76
CA SER A 152 21.10 19.05 -5.24
C SER A 152 21.81 19.39 -6.55
N ASN A 153 22.88 18.65 -6.89
CA ASN A 153 23.58 18.79 -8.18
C ASN A 153 22.77 18.28 -9.38
N ALA A 154 21.45 18.10 -9.23
CA ALA A 154 20.55 17.68 -10.30
C ALA A 154 20.42 18.80 -11.34
N SER A 155 20.12 18.43 -12.59
CA SER A 155 19.91 19.41 -13.63
C SER A 155 18.62 20.19 -13.39
N ASP A 156 18.55 21.42 -13.89
CA ASP A 156 17.33 22.25 -13.89
C ASP A 156 16.14 21.56 -14.59
N ALA A 157 16.35 20.44 -15.32
CA ALA A 157 15.34 19.65 -16.00
C ALA A 157 14.78 18.46 -15.18
N ASP A 158 15.44 18.08 -14.08
CA ASP A 158 15.12 16.88 -13.30
C ASP A 158 13.98 17.09 -12.30
N GLY A 159 13.55 18.34 -12.11
CA GLY A 159 12.59 18.74 -11.08
C GLY A 159 13.14 18.58 -9.67
N TYR A 160 12.29 18.89 -8.70
CA TYR A 160 12.65 18.84 -7.29
C TYR A 160 11.46 18.47 -6.41
N VAL A 161 11.76 17.90 -5.25
CA VAL A 161 10.77 17.74 -4.18
C VAL A 161 10.59 19.08 -3.47
N ALA A 162 9.36 19.60 -3.51
CA ALA A 162 8.97 20.87 -2.91
C ALA A 162 8.46 20.72 -1.47
N ALA A 163 7.90 19.55 -1.14
CA ALA A 163 7.44 19.25 0.20
C ALA A 163 7.40 17.76 0.48
N GLU A 164 7.67 17.39 1.73
CA GLU A 164 7.30 16.09 2.29
C GLU A 164 6.45 16.29 3.55
N LEU A 165 5.33 15.58 3.60
CA LEU A 165 4.38 15.60 4.69
C LEU A 165 4.18 14.18 5.23
N LEU A 166 4.29 14.00 6.54
CA LEU A 166 3.99 12.71 7.14
C LEU A 166 2.49 12.44 7.09
N ALA A 167 2.09 11.20 6.84
CA ALA A 167 0.69 10.84 6.67
C ALA A 167 -0.19 11.13 7.90
N LYS A 168 0.43 11.13 9.09
CA LYS A 168 -0.21 11.49 10.37
C LYS A 168 -0.55 12.98 10.47
N ASP A 169 0.15 13.84 9.73
CA ASP A 169 -0.01 15.29 9.76
C ASP A 169 -0.98 15.77 8.65
N VAL A 170 -1.38 14.88 7.74
CA VAL A 170 -2.37 15.15 6.69
C VAL A 170 -3.77 14.83 7.23
N PRO A 171 -4.71 15.80 7.23
CA PRO A 171 -6.07 15.58 7.70
C PRO A 171 -6.87 14.72 6.72
N ASP A 172 -7.93 14.08 7.21
CA ASP A 172 -8.73 13.12 6.41
C ASP A 172 -9.58 13.81 5.32
N ASP A 173 -9.84 15.11 5.42
CA ASP A 173 -10.69 15.87 4.49
C ASP A 173 -9.91 16.40 3.27
N ALA A 174 -9.11 17.45 3.46
CA ALA A 174 -8.20 18.02 2.48
C ALA A 174 -7.29 19.06 3.14
N MET A 175 -6.05 19.14 2.68
CA MET A 175 -5.10 20.21 3.02
C MET A 175 -4.70 20.98 1.77
N GLU A 176 -4.49 22.29 1.90
CA GLU A 176 -3.90 23.11 0.85
C GLU A 176 -2.41 23.35 1.11
N ILE A 177 -1.59 23.09 0.09
CA ILE A 177 -0.15 23.33 0.13
C ILE A 177 0.16 24.39 -0.93
N PRO A 178 0.63 25.60 -0.53
CA PRO A 178 1.09 26.58 -1.49
C PRO A 178 2.37 26.07 -2.18
N ILE A 179 2.49 26.28 -3.48
CA ILE A 179 3.67 25.88 -4.26
C ILE A 179 4.49 27.13 -4.59
N GLY A 180 5.77 27.11 -4.22
CA GLY A 180 6.73 28.18 -4.41
C GLY A 180 6.71 29.30 -3.37
N ASP A 181 6.31 29.00 -2.14
CA ASP A 181 6.20 29.96 -1.04
C ASP A 181 7.51 30.23 -0.27
N ARG A 182 8.60 29.55 -0.63
CA ARG A 182 9.94 29.69 -0.02
C ARG A 182 10.02 29.18 1.41
N LEU A 183 9.11 28.31 1.83
CA LEU A 183 9.17 27.63 3.12
C LEU A 183 9.76 26.22 3.00
N TYR A 184 10.12 25.64 4.16
CA TYR A 184 10.53 24.26 4.26
C TYR A 184 9.37 23.39 4.73
N TYR A 185 9.23 22.22 4.11
CA TYR A 185 8.28 21.18 4.48
C TYR A 185 9.04 19.87 4.63
N GLY A 186 9.25 19.46 5.88
CA GLY A 186 10.26 18.45 6.19
C GLY A 186 11.65 19.00 5.86
N GLU A 187 12.43 18.23 5.11
CA GLU A 187 13.79 18.61 4.69
C GLU A 187 13.81 19.34 3.33
N TYR A 188 12.64 19.53 2.71
CA TYR A 188 12.53 20.03 1.34
C TYR A 188 12.16 21.50 1.28
N TYR A 189 12.87 22.24 0.43
CA TYR A 189 12.64 23.66 0.19
C TYR A 189 11.66 23.88 -0.95
N ASN A 190 10.55 24.55 -0.67
CA ASN A 190 9.51 24.89 -1.64
C ASN A 190 9.93 26.10 -2.50
N ALA A 191 10.82 25.83 -3.47
CA ALA A 191 11.45 26.87 -4.28
C ALA A 191 10.42 27.67 -5.12
N PRO A 192 10.63 28.99 -5.30
CA PRO A 192 9.70 29.83 -6.03
C PRO A 192 9.63 29.47 -7.52
N LEU A 193 8.41 29.46 -8.08
CA LEU A 193 8.19 29.17 -9.50
C LEU A 193 8.63 30.34 -10.40
N LYS A 194 9.25 30.03 -11.55
CA LYS A 194 9.67 31.01 -12.56
C LYS A 194 8.45 31.54 -13.31
N ARG A 195 8.40 32.85 -13.55
CA ARG A 195 7.30 33.49 -14.29
C ARG A 195 7.37 33.11 -15.77
N GLY A 196 6.22 32.73 -16.34
CA GLY A 196 6.10 32.37 -17.76
C GLY A 196 6.69 30.98 -18.09
N SER A 197 6.87 30.14 -17.08
CA SER A 197 7.30 28.75 -17.23
C SER A 197 6.16 27.81 -16.87
N ASP A 198 6.03 26.73 -17.64
CA ASP A 198 5.05 25.68 -17.38
C ASP A 198 5.66 24.63 -16.45
N TYR A 199 4.85 24.13 -15.53
CA TYR A 199 5.24 23.13 -14.55
C TYR A 199 4.20 22.02 -14.45
N CYS A 200 4.68 20.79 -14.24
CA CYS A 200 3.89 19.65 -13.83
C CYS A 200 4.09 19.43 -12.33
N ILE A 201 2.99 19.31 -11.59
CA ILE A 201 3.01 19.03 -10.15
C ILE A 201 2.60 17.57 -9.95
N ILE A 202 3.48 16.76 -9.38
CA ILE A 202 3.22 15.35 -9.11
C ILE A 202 3.10 15.16 -7.61
N LEU A 203 2.08 14.41 -7.19
CA LEU A 203 1.97 13.92 -5.83
C LEU A 203 2.38 12.45 -5.79
N ARG A 204 3.38 12.14 -4.97
CA ARG A 204 3.86 10.79 -4.71
C ARG A 204 3.42 10.37 -3.31
N ILE A 205 2.99 9.11 -3.19
CA ILE A 205 2.69 8.49 -1.90
C ILE A 205 3.78 7.47 -1.60
N THR A 206 4.34 7.53 -0.41
CA THR A 206 5.25 6.50 0.10
C THR A 206 4.49 5.60 1.06
N SER A 207 4.66 4.29 0.93
CA SER A 207 4.11 3.28 1.83
C SER A 207 5.23 2.37 2.31
N GLU A 208 5.33 2.20 3.62
CA GLU A 208 6.41 1.42 4.24
C GLU A 208 5.82 0.44 5.25
N TRP A 209 6.31 -0.79 5.23
CA TRP A 209 5.81 -1.90 6.05
C TRP A 209 7.00 -2.66 6.64
N ASN A 210 6.90 -3.07 7.92
CA ASN A 210 7.92 -3.84 8.65
C ASN A 210 9.34 -3.25 8.58
N LYS A 211 9.53 -2.02 9.05
CA LYS A 211 10.87 -1.53 9.43
C LYS A 211 11.30 -2.07 10.79
#